data_AF-A0A2E1TS80-F1
#
_entry.id   AF-A0A2E1TS80-F1
#
_cell.length_a   1.000
_cell.length_b   1.000
_cell.length_c   1.000
_cell.angle_alpha   90.00
_cell.angle_beta   90.00
_cell.angle_gamma   90.00
#
_symmetry.space_group_name_H-M   'P 1'
#
loop_
_entity.id
_entity.type
_entity.pdbx_description
1 polymer ?
#
loop_
_entity_poly.entity_id
_entity_poly.type
_entity_poly.pdbx_seq_one_letter_code
_entity_poly.pdbx_strand_id
1 'polypeptide(L)'
;MFLSIFDVFKIGVGPSSSHTMGPMVAAGRFLDQLQEQGLAPAHLRASLHGSLAFTGKGHASDRALILGLAGHLPHSYDHEQAERDLAQIAANREIRVRGLPPMAFDPKADLLFDYDQILRGHANGMKLIALDEHGAEICREIYYSIGGGFVVTAAELAAGRDGAGGTAGSDAVPFPFRTAEEMLKMAADSGHSIAAMKRANELACCHSDAELDAGIDRIWQVMSSCIDRGLERSGQLPGGLRVNRRAHDIHRQLVAEVGQNDPAPHIVNDWISVYAMAVNEENAAGGQIVTAPTNGAAGVIPATLRYFVDHVPHASRADIPTFLLTAAAVGGLIKTNASISGAEVGCQGEVGSASAMAAAGLCAALGGSPMQVENAAEIALEHHLGMTCDPVGGLVQVPCIERNGLGAIKAVSAASLSLRGDGTHFVSLDSCVETMRQTGIDMSEKYKETSQGGLAVNAVAC
;
A
#
# COMPACT_ATOMS: atom_id res chain seq x y z
N MET A 1 16.63 -1.69 -10.40
CA MET A 1 15.23 -1.95 -10.80
C MET A 1 14.51 -0.62 -10.87
N PHE A 2 13.86 -0.31 -11.99
CA PHE A 2 12.96 0.84 -12.06
C PHE A 2 11.57 0.42 -11.57
N LEU A 3 10.97 1.17 -10.65
CA LEU A 3 9.61 0.96 -10.15
C LEU A 3 8.70 2.00 -10.76
N SER A 4 7.70 1.60 -11.56
CA SER A 4 6.77 2.55 -12.17
C SER A 4 5.93 3.30 -11.12
N ILE A 5 5.42 4.47 -11.46
CA ILE A 5 4.37 5.15 -10.68
C ILE A 5 3.17 4.22 -10.43
N PHE A 6 2.82 3.35 -11.39
CA PHE A 6 1.73 2.38 -11.27
C PHE A 6 2.07 1.18 -10.38
N ASP A 7 3.37 0.94 -10.13
CA ASP A 7 3.84 -0.04 -9.15
C ASP A 7 3.74 0.46 -7.72
N VAL A 8 3.88 1.78 -7.53
CA VAL A 8 3.77 2.45 -6.23
C VAL A 8 2.31 2.71 -5.87
N PHE A 9 1.54 3.22 -6.84
CA PHE A 9 0.13 3.59 -6.69
C PHE A 9 -0.79 2.61 -7.44
N LYS A 10 -1.09 1.48 -6.81
CA LYS A 10 -1.96 0.44 -7.35
C LYS A 10 -3.38 0.65 -6.88
N ILE A 11 -4.32 0.71 -7.82
CA ILE A 11 -5.75 0.65 -7.52
C ILE A 11 -6.09 -0.77 -7.09
N GLY A 12 -6.75 -0.90 -5.94
CA GLY A 12 -7.11 -2.19 -5.37
C GLY A 12 -8.20 -2.08 -4.31
N VAL A 13 -8.17 -3.02 -3.36
CA VAL A 13 -9.19 -3.17 -2.33
C VAL A 13 -8.54 -3.27 -0.95
N GLY A 14 -9.18 -2.64 0.04
CA GLY A 14 -8.79 -2.75 1.45
C GLY A 14 -9.12 -4.12 2.06
N PRO A 15 -8.65 -4.40 3.29
CA PRO A 15 -7.90 -3.49 4.15
C PRO A 15 -6.37 -3.55 4.00
N SER A 16 -5.80 -4.52 3.27
CA SER A 16 -4.36 -4.75 3.28
C SER A 16 -3.77 -5.13 1.93
N SER A 17 -2.65 -4.50 1.56
CA SER A 17 -1.93 -4.85 0.33
C SER A 17 -1.25 -6.22 0.46
N SER A 18 -0.66 -6.50 1.62
CA SER A 18 0.04 -7.76 1.89
C SER A 18 -0.92 -8.92 2.10
N HIS A 19 -2.01 -8.69 2.83
CA HIS A 19 -2.90 -9.74 3.31
C HIS A 19 -4.24 -9.84 2.56
N THR A 20 -4.61 -8.83 1.75
CA THR A 20 -5.83 -8.88 0.92
C THR A 20 -5.46 -8.94 -0.55
N MET A 21 -4.77 -7.92 -1.07
CA MET A 21 -4.41 -7.90 -2.49
C MET A 21 -3.41 -8.99 -2.86
N GLY A 22 -2.42 -9.23 -2.02
CA GLY A 22 -1.41 -10.29 -2.24
C GLY A 22 -2.06 -11.66 -2.47
N PRO A 23 -2.88 -12.19 -1.54
CA PRO A 23 -3.60 -13.45 -1.75
C PRO A 23 -4.48 -13.47 -3.00
N MET A 24 -5.20 -12.38 -3.32
CA MET A 24 -5.98 -12.30 -4.56
C MET A 24 -5.10 -12.45 -5.80
N VAL A 25 -3.97 -11.73 -5.85
CA VAL A 25 -3.02 -11.80 -6.97
C VAL A 25 -2.36 -13.17 -7.06
N ALA A 26 -1.95 -13.76 -5.94
CA ALA A 26 -1.36 -15.10 -5.90
C ALA A 26 -2.32 -16.16 -6.46
N ALA A 27 -3.59 -16.10 -6.04
CA ALA A 27 -4.62 -17.00 -6.54
C ALA A 27 -4.88 -16.80 -8.04
N GLY A 28 -4.93 -15.56 -8.52
CA GLY A 28 -5.03 -15.27 -9.96
C GLY A 28 -3.87 -15.88 -10.76
N ARG A 29 -2.62 -15.63 -10.33
CA ARG A 29 -1.41 -16.20 -10.96
C ARG A 29 -1.44 -17.74 -10.97
N PHE A 30 -1.97 -18.36 -9.92
CA PHE A 30 -2.10 -19.80 -9.85
C PHE A 30 -3.12 -20.34 -10.86
N LEU A 31 -4.27 -19.66 -11.03
CA LEU A 31 -5.25 -20.02 -12.05
C LEU A 31 -4.66 -19.88 -13.47
N ASP A 32 -3.94 -18.80 -13.74
CA ASP A 32 -3.26 -18.59 -15.02
C ASP A 32 -2.27 -19.72 -15.31
N GLN A 33 -1.44 -20.09 -14.32
CA GLN A 33 -0.51 -21.22 -14.44
C GLN A 33 -1.20 -22.54 -14.76
N LEU A 34 -2.35 -22.82 -14.12
CA LEU A 34 -3.13 -24.03 -14.41
C LEU A 34 -3.65 -24.03 -15.85
N GLN A 35 -4.09 -22.87 -16.35
CA GLN A 35 -4.56 -22.72 -17.73
C GLN A 35 -3.45 -22.85 -18.76
N GLU A 36 -2.32 -22.16 -18.55
CA GLU A 36 -1.15 -22.20 -19.44
C GLU A 36 -0.57 -23.61 -19.58
N GLN A 37 -0.62 -24.38 -18.51
CA GLN A 37 -0.17 -25.78 -18.49
C GLN A 37 -1.23 -26.77 -19.00
N GLY A 38 -2.44 -26.30 -19.33
CA GLY A 38 -3.54 -27.15 -19.79
C GLY A 38 -3.99 -28.17 -18.75
N LEU A 39 -3.85 -27.86 -17.46
CA LEU A 39 -4.22 -28.76 -16.36
C LEU A 39 -5.74 -28.74 -16.13
N ALA A 40 -6.28 -29.90 -15.74
CA ALA A 40 -7.70 -30.08 -15.45
C ALA A 40 -7.91 -30.46 -13.97
N PRO A 41 -7.84 -29.48 -13.05
CA PRO A 41 -8.02 -29.72 -11.62
C PRO A 41 -9.46 -30.06 -11.28
N ALA A 42 -9.68 -31.00 -10.35
CA ALA A 42 -10.99 -31.33 -9.80
C ALA A 42 -11.20 -30.73 -8.40
N HIS A 43 -10.13 -30.40 -7.66
CA HIS A 43 -10.20 -29.88 -6.28
C HIS A 43 -9.05 -28.91 -6.02
N LEU A 44 -9.32 -27.80 -5.35
CA LEU A 44 -8.33 -26.83 -4.88
C LEU A 44 -8.13 -26.90 -3.37
N ARG A 45 -6.90 -26.68 -2.91
CA ARG A 45 -6.55 -26.48 -1.50
C ARG A 45 -5.59 -25.31 -1.33
N ALA A 46 -5.66 -24.68 -0.17
CA ALA A 46 -4.81 -23.56 0.19
C ALA A 46 -4.43 -23.55 1.67
N SER A 47 -3.23 -23.06 1.97
CA SER A 47 -2.82 -22.76 3.34
C SER A 47 -2.09 -21.42 3.45
N LEU A 48 -2.43 -20.66 4.47
CA LEU A 48 -1.80 -19.39 4.84
C LEU A 48 -0.84 -19.63 6.02
N HIS A 49 0.33 -19.00 6.00
CA HIS A 49 1.43 -19.27 6.92
C HIS A 49 2.04 -17.98 7.48
N GLY A 50 2.62 -18.08 8.68
CA GLY A 50 3.34 -16.96 9.31
C GLY A 50 2.42 -15.77 9.61
N SER A 51 2.90 -14.53 9.38
CA SER A 51 2.12 -13.31 9.64
C SER A 51 0.77 -13.32 8.90
N LEU A 52 0.76 -13.84 7.66
CA LEU A 52 -0.46 -14.02 6.88
C LEU A 52 -1.51 -14.91 7.55
N ALA A 53 -1.09 -15.90 8.34
CA ALA A 53 -2.01 -16.71 9.14
C ALA A 53 -2.45 -15.96 10.42
N PHE A 54 -1.52 -15.32 11.12
CA PHE A 54 -1.80 -14.67 12.42
C PHE A 54 -2.79 -13.51 12.32
N THR A 55 -2.63 -12.62 11.33
CA THR A 55 -3.50 -11.44 11.16
C THR A 55 -4.51 -11.61 10.02
N GLY A 56 -4.46 -12.71 9.27
CA GLY A 56 -5.24 -12.88 8.05
C GLY A 56 -6.76 -12.79 8.24
N LYS A 57 -7.29 -13.17 9.41
CA LYS A 57 -8.73 -12.97 9.72
C LYS A 57 -9.09 -11.49 9.86
N GLY A 58 -8.26 -10.70 10.52
CA GLY A 58 -8.45 -9.25 10.62
C GLY A 58 -8.28 -8.54 9.27
N HIS A 59 -7.44 -9.10 8.40
CA HIS A 59 -7.18 -8.54 7.07
C HIS A 59 -8.06 -9.14 5.96
N ALA A 60 -9.02 -10.00 6.32
CA ALA A 60 -9.90 -10.71 5.39
C ALA A 60 -9.14 -11.52 4.30
N SER A 61 -7.98 -12.10 4.64
CA SER A 61 -7.15 -12.90 3.73
C SER A 61 -7.85 -14.15 3.23
N ASP A 62 -8.71 -14.74 4.04
CA ASP A 62 -9.52 -15.88 3.62
C ASP A 62 -10.46 -15.50 2.49
N ARG A 63 -11.26 -14.47 2.72
CA ARG A 63 -12.18 -13.91 1.75
C ARG A 63 -11.43 -13.51 0.46
N ALA A 64 -10.30 -12.84 0.61
CA ALA A 64 -9.47 -12.38 -0.49
C ALA A 64 -8.94 -13.54 -1.33
N LEU A 65 -8.40 -14.58 -0.70
CA LEU A 65 -7.90 -15.77 -1.41
C LEU A 65 -9.03 -16.49 -2.15
N ILE A 66 -10.19 -16.68 -1.50
CA ILE A 66 -11.34 -17.36 -2.12
C ILE A 66 -11.82 -16.60 -3.35
N LEU A 67 -11.93 -15.27 -3.26
CA LEU A 67 -12.28 -14.41 -4.38
C LEU A 67 -11.25 -14.47 -5.50
N GLY A 68 -9.96 -14.47 -5.16
CA GLY A 68 -8.88 -14.64 -6.14
C GLY A 68 -8.97 -15.99 -6.86
N LEU A 69 -9.27 -17.07 -6.14
CA LEU A 69 -9.49 -18.40 -6.74
C LEU A 69 -10.78 -18.46 -7.57
N ALA A 70 -11.72 -17.53 -7.36
CA ALA A 70 -12.89 -17.32 -8.20
C ALA A 70 -12.64 -16.36 -9.38
N GLY A 71 -11.41 -15.91 -9.59
CA GLY A 71 -11.01 -15.06 -10.71
C GLY A 71 -11.17 -13.55 -10.48
N HIS A 72 -11.44 -13.11 -9.25
CA HIS A 72 -11.49 -11.68 -8.92
C HIS A 72 -10.08 -11.10 -8.77
N LEU A 73 -9.85 -9.95 -9.39
CA LEU A 73 -8.59 -9.21 -9.30
C LEU A 73 -8.78 -7.88 -8.54
N PRO A 74 -7.78 -7.41 -7.78
CA PRO A 74 -7.92 -6.19 -6.99
C PRO A 74 -8.30 -4.94 -7.80
N HIS A 75 -7.68 -4.74 -8.97
CA HIS A 75 -7.86 -3.53 -9.78
C HIS A 75 -9.23 -3.43 -10.47
N SER A 76 -9.91 -4.56 -10.66
CA SER A 76 -11.25 -4.66 -11.27
C SER A 76 -12.30 -5.14 -10.27
N TYR A 77 -12.03 -4.97 -8.97
CA TYR A 77 -12.87 -5.50 -7.92
C TYR A 77 -14.27 -4.87 -7.93
N ASP A 78 -15.29 -5.73 -8.02
CA ASP A 78 -16.71 -5.39 -7.87
C ASP A 78 -17.21 -6.00 -6.56
N HIS A 79 -17.57 -5.14 -5.60
CA HIS A 79 -18.03 -5.57 -4.28
C HIS A 79 -19.30 -6.41 -4.34
N GLU A 80 -20.29 -6.02 -5.15
CA GLU A 80 -21.57 -6.73 -5.21
C GLU A 80 -21.44 -8.09 -5.90
N GLN A 81 -20.59 -8.17 -6.91
CA GLN A 81 -20.28 -9.46 -7.54
C GLN A 81 -19.48 -10.36 -6.58
N ALA A 82 -18.49 -9.80 -5.87
CA ALA A 82 -17.71 -10.54 -4.90
C ALA A 82 -18.56 -11.14 -3.76
N GLU A 83 -19.50 -10.38 -3.20
CA GLU A 83 -20.42 -10.93 -2.16
C GLU A 83 -21.27 -12.09 -2.70
N ARG A 84 -21.76 -11.97 -3.94
CA ARG A 84 -22.56 -13.03 -4.58
C ARG A 84 -21.75 -14.29 -4.78
N ASP A 85 -20.53 -14.17 -5.29
CA ASP A 85 -19.68 -15.33 -5.57
C ASP A 85 -19.22 -16.02 -4.29
N LEU A 86 -18.91 -15.27 -3.23
CA LEU A 86 -18.60 -15.87 -1.92
C LEU A 86 -19.79 -16.63 -1.33
N ALA A 87 -21.00 -16.08 -1.42
CA ALA A 87 -22.20 -16.78 -0.97
C ALA A 87 -22.45 -18.06 -1.78
N GLN A 88 -22.22 -18.04 -3.09
CA GLN A 88 -22.34 -19.21 -3.96
C GLN A 88 -21.29 -20.27 -3.65
N ILE A 89 -20.02 -19.89 -3.48
CA ILE A 89 -18.93 -20.82 -3.13
C ILE A 89 -19.20 -21.46 -1.77
N ALA A 90 -19.66 -20.68 -0.79
CA ALA A 90 -20.00 -21.21 0.53
C ALA A 90 -21.17 -22.22 0.49
N ALA A 91 -22.15 -22.00 -0.39
CA ALA A 91 -23.31 -22.88 -0.55
C ALA A 91 -22.99 -24.14 -1.36
N ASN A 92 -22.29 -23.99 -2.48
CA ASN A 92 -22.08 -25.05 -3.48
C ASN A 92 -20.77 -25.83 -3.24
N ARG A 93 -19.84 -25.25 -2.46
CA ARG A 93 -18.49 -25.79 -2.22
C ARG A 93 -17.72 -26.07 -3.51
N GLU A 94 -17.83 -25.12 -4.44
CA GLU A 94 -17.31 -25.24 -5.79
C GLU A 94 -16.87 -23.86 -6.29
N ILE A 95 -15.75 -23.84 -7.01
CA ILE A 95 -15.19 -22.68 -7.69
C ILE A 95 -15.33 -22.86 -9.20
N ARG A 96 -15.79 -21.81 -9.88
CA ARG A 96 -15.97 -21.78 -11.34
C ARG A 96 -15.23 -20.59 -11.93
N VAL A 97 -14.25 -20.88 -12.78
CA VAL A 97 -13.46 -19.87 -13.50
C VAL A 97 -13.48 -20.22 -14.99
N ARG A 98 -13.66 -19.22 -15.85
CA ARG A 98 -13.66 -19.41 -17.30
C ARG A 98 -12.31 -20.01 -17.74
N GLY A 99 -12.36 -21.11 -18.48
CA GLY A 99 -11.15 -21.77 -19.03
C GLY A 99 -10.63 -22.93 -18.18
N LEU A 100 -11.19 -23.15 -16.98
CA LEU A 100 -10.91 -24.31 -16.14
C LEU A 100 -12.20 -25.11 -15.89
N PRO A 101 -12.10 -26.44 -15.62
CA PRO A 101 -13.25 -27.22 -15.15
C PRO A 101 -13.75 -26.70 -13.78
N PRO A 102 -15.00 -27.03 -13.39
CA PRO A 102 -15.46 -26.76 -12.03
C PRO A 102 -14.58 -27.50 -11.01
N MET A 103 -14.14 -26.80 -9.97
CA MET A 103 -13.25 -27.33 -8.95
C MET A 103 -13.97 -27.37 -7.61
N ALA A 104 -13.98 -28.52 -6.95
CA ALA A 104 -14.43 -28.61 -5.56
C ALA A 104 -13.58 -27.70 -4.67
N PHE A 105 -14.22 -27.02 -3.72
CA PHE A 105 -13.56 -26.18 -2.72
C PHE A 105 -14.53 -25.90 -1.57
N ASP A 106 -14.30 -26.51 -0.41
CA ASP A 106 -14.99 -26.18 0.84
C ASP A 106 -14.16 -25.15 1.62
N PRO A 107 -14.60 -23.87 1.74
CA PRO A 107 -13.82 -22.84 2.43
C PRO A 107 -13.40 -23.19 3.86
N LYS A 108 -14.10 -24.10 4.55
CA LYS A 108 -13.76 -24.50 5.92
C LYS A 108 -12.73 -25.61 5.98
N ALA A 109 -12.71 -26.50 4.98
CA ALA A 109 -11.83 -27.67 4.97
C ALA A 109 -10.57 -27.43 4.13
N ASP A 110 -10.70 -26.66 3.05
CA ASP A 110 -9.68 -26.53 2.01
C ASP A 110 -8.85 -25.25 2.13
N LEU A 111 -9.25 -24.31 2.99
CA LEU A 111 -8.45 -23.15 3.35
C LEU A 111 -8.02 -23.22 4.81
N LEU A 112 -6.72 -23.47 5.01
CA LEU A 112 -6.14 -23.63 6.34
C LEU A 112 -5.32 -22.41 6.76
N PHE A 113 -5.52 -21.98 8.00
CA PHE A 113 -4.61 -21.05 8.68
C PHE A 113 -3.62 -21.90 9.47
N ASP A 114 -2.39 -22.01 8.94
CA ASP A 114 -1.34 -22.83 9.53
C ASP A 114 -0.41 -21.95 10.38
N TYR A 115 -0.64 -22.01 11.69
CA TYR A 115 0.09 -21.23 12.70
C TYR A 115 1.41 -21.88 13.10
N ASP A 116 1.61 -23.17 12.79
CA ASP A 116 2.74 -23.97 13.26
C ASP A 116 3.86 -24.00 12.22
N GLN A 117 3.51 -24.10 10.93
CA GLN A 117 4.50 -24.14 9.84
C GLN A 117 4.74 -22.74 9.27
N ILE A 118 5.95 -22.22 9.48
CA ILE A 118 6.43 -21.01 8.80
C ILE A 118 7.15 -21.42 7.50
N LEU A 119 6.74 -20.84 6.37
CA LEU A 119 7.40 -21.07 5.09
C LEU A 119 8.71 -20.29 5.01
N ARG A 120 9.77 -20.94 4.49
CA ARG A 120 11.11 -20.35 4.39
C ARG A 120 11.19 -19.39 3.20
N GLY A 121 11.31 -18.09 3.48
CA GLY A 121 11.51 -17.07 2.46
C GLY A 121 11.03 -15.70 2.94
N HIS A 122 9.75 -15.60 3.28
CA HIS A 122 9.14 -14.38 3.80
C HIS A 122 8.01 -14.73 4.78
N ALA A 123 7.72 -13.85 5.75
CA ALA A 123 6.74 -14.08 6.81
C ALA A 123 5.30 -14.24 6.29
N ASN A 124 4.98 -13.65 5.14
CA ASN A 124 3.66 -13.72 4.50
C ASN A 124 3.65 -14.79 3.41
N GLY A 125 3.63 -16.06 3.82
CA GLY A 125 3.66 -17.19 2.90
C GLY A 125 2.28 -17.80 2.69
N MET A 126 1.99 -18.23 1.46
CA MET A 126 0.81 -19.03 1.14
C MET A 126 1.16 -20.16 0.18
N LYS A 127 0.42 -21.25 0.26
CA LYS A 127 0.60 -22.45 -0.56
C LYS A 127 -0.71 -22.77 -1.24
N LEU A 128 -0.68 -22.91 -2.56
CA LEU A 128 -1.84 -23.27 -3.37
C LEU A 128 -1.59 -24.63 -4.03
N ILE A 129 -2.60 -25.49 -3.98
CA ILE A 129 -2.52 -26.88 -4.42
C ILE A 129 -3.75 -27.18 -5.29
N ALA A 130 -3.52 -27.80 -6.43
CA ALA A 130 -4.55 -28.34 -7.30
C ALA A 130 -4.44 -29.87 -7.36
N LEU A 131 -5.59 -30.54 -7.23
CA LEU A 131 -5.69 -32.00 -7.22
C LEU A 131 -6.53 -32.48 -8.41
N ASP A 132 -6.27 -33.69 -8.90
CA ASP A 132 -7.10 -34.37 -9.90
C ASP A 132 -8.35 -35.03 -9.28
N GLU A 133 -9.13 -35.71 -10.12
CA GLU A 133 -10.35 -36.44 -9.72
C GLU A 133 -10.11 -37.59 -8.74
N HIS A 134 -8.87 -38.09 -8.64
CA HIS A 134 -8.45 -39.14 -7.73
C HIS A 134 -7.83 -38.59 -6.44
N GLY A 135 -7.72 -37.27 -6.31
CA GLY A 135 -7.11 -36.58 -5.18
C GLY A 135 -5.58 -36.51 -5.21
N ALA A 136 -4.95 -36.81 -6.36
CA ALA A 136 -3.51 -36.67 -6.54
C ALA A 136 -3.13 -35.22 -6.83
N GLU A 137 -2.04 -34.73 -6.23
CA GLU A 137 -1.50 -33.40 -6.49
C GLU A 137 -0.95 -33.29 -7.91
N ILE A 138 -1.55 -32.41 -8.72
CA ILE A 138 -1.13 -32.15 -10.10
C ILE A 138 -0.36 -30.84 -10.24
N CYS A 139 -0.59 -29.89 -9.33
CA CYS A 139 0.16 -28.64 -9.27
C CYS A 139 0.20 -28.15 -7.83
N ARG A 140 1.36 -27.60 -7.46
CA ARG A 140 1.56 -26.91 -6.18
C ARG A 140 2.51 -25.75 -6.39
N GLU A 141 2.15 -24.61 -5.86
CA GLU A 141 2.99 -23.42 -5.88
C GLU A 141 3.00 -22.72 -4.52
N ILE A 142 4.15 -22.16 -4.17
CA ILE A 142 4.32 -21.36 -2.95
C ILE A 142 4.52 -19.91 -3.37
N TYR A 143 3.67 -19.04 -2.83
CA TYR A 143 3.73 -17.60 -3.05
C TYR A 143 4.06 -16.87 -1.76
N TYR A 144 4.78 -15.75 -1.91
CA TYR A 144 5.10 -14.82 -0.84
C TYR A 144 4.57 -13.43 -1.19
N SER A 145 3.82 -12.84 -0.26
CA SER A 145 3.33 -11.47 -0.38
C SER A 145 4.30 -10.51 0.29
N ILE A 146 5.15 -9.85 -0.51
CA ILE A 146 6.34 -9.11 -0.06
C ILE A 146 6.09 -7.60 0.14
N GLY A 147 4.83 -7.21 0.36
CA GLY A 147 4.43 -5.81 0.59
C GLY A 147 4.02 -5.07 -0.69
N GLY A 148 3.23 -3.99 -0.55
CA GLY A 148 2.73 -3.19 -1.69
C GLY A 148 1.87 -3.97 -2.71
N GLY A 149 1.33 -5.13 -2.33
CA GLY A 149 0.58 -6.02 -3.22
C GLY A 149 1.45 -6.76 -4.24
N PHE A 150 2.77 -6.83 -4.05
CA PHE A 150 3.68 -7.63 -4.86
C PHE A 150 3.69 -9.08 -4.35
N VAL A 151 3.63 -10.02 -5.29
CA VAL A 151 3.64 -11.46 -5.02
C VAL A 151 4.74 -12.10 -5.83
N VAL A 152 5.56 -12.90 -5.17
CA VAL A 152 6.62 -13.70 -5.81
C VAL A 152 6.46 -15.17 -5.47
N THR A 153 6.84 -16.07 -6.39
CA THR A 153 6.95 -17.49 -6.09
C THR A 153 8.20 -17.77 -5.25
N ALA A 154 8.28 -18.96 -4.64
CA ALA A 154 9.51 -19.41 -3.98
C ALA A 154 10.71 -19.47 -4.94
N ALA A 155 10.46 -19.83 -6.20
CA ALA A 155 11.48 -19.85 -7.24
C ALA A 155 11.95 -18.44 -7.62
N GLU A 156 11.02 -17.48 -7.81
CA GLU A 156 11.33 -16.08 -8.09
C GLU A 156 12.12 -15.45 -6.94
N LEU A 157 11.74 -15.73 -5.69
CA LEU A 157 12.47 -15.23 -4.53
C LEU A 157 13.89 -15.79 -4.44
N ALA A 158 14.08 -17.07 -4.75
CA ALA A 158 15.40 -17.72 -4.76
C ALA A 158 16.30 -17.25 -5.91
N ALA A 159 15.72 -16.88 -7.05
CA ALA A 159 16.42 -16.29 -8.19
C ALA A 159 16.92 -14.86 -7.93
N GLY A 160 16.53 -14.24 -6.80
CA GLY A 160 16.86 -12.87 -6.44
C GLY A 160 15.84 -11.85 -6.99
N ARG A 161 15.94 -10.61 -6.49
CA ARG A 161 14.97 -9.53 -6.79
C ARG A 161 14.85 -9.19 -8.28
N ASP A 162 15.73 -9.65 -9.16
CA ASP A 162 15.62 -9.43 -10.61
C ASP A 162 14.44 -10.19 -11.27
N GLY A 163 13.86 -11.19 -10.58
CA GLY A 163 12.65 -11.90 -11.03
C GLY A 163 11.33 -11.43 -10.38
N ALA A 164 11.38 -10.47 -9.46
CA ALA A 164 10.23 -10.04 -8.67
C ALA A 164 9.43 -8.92 -9.35
N GLY A 165 8.51 -9.31 -10.25
CA GLY A 165 7.63 -8.39 -10.98
C GLY A 165 8.30 -7.82 -12.22
N GLY A 166 7.66 -7.97 -13.37
CA GLY A 166 8.15 -7.63 -14.72
C GLY A 166 8.51 -6.16 -14.93
N THR A 167 9.51 -5.69 -14.21
CA THR A 167 10.06 -4.35 -14.22
C THR A 167 11.27 -4.33 -15.14
N ALA A 168 11.38 -3.28 -15.96
CA ALA A 168 12.54 -3.11 -16.82
C ALA A 168 13.82 -3.02 -15.96
N GLY A 169 14.90 -3.66 -16.43
CA GLY A 169 16.23 -3.56 -15.81
C GLY A 169 16.64 -2.09 -15.67
N SER A 170 17.43 -1.76 -14.63
CA SER A 170 17.83 -0.36 -14.38
C SER A 170 18.48 0.31 -15.59
N ASP A 171 19.15 -0.48 -16.45
CA ASP A 171 19.88 0.04 -17.61
C ASP A 171 18.95 0.44 -18.77
N ALA A 172 17.64 0.26 -18.64
CA ALA A 172 16.65 0.55 -19.68
C ALA A 172 16.02 1.96 -19.59
N VAL A 173 16.34 2.76 -18.56
CA VAL A 173 15.74 4.09 -18.36
C VAL A 173 16.77 5.23 -18.40
N PRO A 174 16.40 6.44 -18.84
CA PRO A 174 17.33 7.57 -18.96
C PRO A 174 17.98 8.03 -17.64
N PHE A 175 17.27 7.94 -16.52
CA PHE A 175 17.72 8.39 -15.20
C PHE A 175 17.65 7.26 -14.16
N PRO A 176 18.57 6.29 -14.18
CA PRO A 176 18.48 5.08 -13.37
C PRO A 176 19.05 5.25 -11.95
N PHE A 177 18.64 6.31 -11.24
CA PHE A 177 19.11 6.56 -9.88
C PHE A 177 18.67 5.46 -8.91
N ARG A 178 19.60 5.03 -8.04
CA ARG A 178 19.40 3.99 -7.02
C ARG A 178 19.40 4.56 -5.61
N THR A 179 20.06 5.69 -5.39
CA THR A 179 20.14 6.40 -4.11
C THR A 179 19.63 7.83 -4.25
N ALA A 180 19.33 8.48 -3.13
CA ALA A 180 18.97 9.89 -3.12
C ALA A 180 20.14 10.76 -3.60
N GLU A 181 21.38 10.41 -3.22
CA GLU A 181 22.60 11.06 -3.73
C GLU A 181 22.71 11.00 -5.26
N GLU A 182 22.51 9.82 -5.86
CA GLU A 182 22.51 9.64 -7.32
C GLU A 182 21.36 10.45 -7.97
N MET A 183 20.18 10.45 -7.37
CA MET A 183 19.02 11.22 -7.85
C MET A 183 19.33 12.73 -7.87
N LEU A 184 19.90 13.28 -6.80
CA LEU A 184 20.27 14.69 -6.71
C LEU A 184 21.38 15.04 -7.70
N LYS A 185 22.39 14.17 -7.85
CA LYS A 185 23.45 14.34 -8.83
C LYS A 185 22.90 14.38 -10.26
N MET A 186 22.02 13.45 -10.62
CA MET A 186 21.40 13.42 -11.95
C MET A 186 20.54 14.67 -12.20
N ALA A 187 19.78 15.13 -11.19
CA ALA A 187 19.00 16.36 -11.29
C ALA A 187 19.87 17.59 -11.55
N ALA A 188 21.01 17.69 -10.84
CA ALA A 188 21.96 18.79 -11.01
C ALA A 188 22.65 18.74 -12.39
N ASP A 189 23.09 17.56 -12.82
CA ASP A 189 23.81 17.37 -14.08
C ASP A 189 22.89 17.60 -15.31
N SER A 190 21.60 17.25 -15.21
CA SER A 190 20.65 17.38 -16.32
C SER A 190 19.80 18.65 -16.29
N GLY A 191 19.75 19.36 -15.17
CA GLY A 191 18.84 20.48 -14.95
C GLY A 191 17.36 20.11 -14.88
N HIS A 192 17.03 18.82 -14.67
CA HIS A 192 15.65 18.35 -14.56
C HIS A 192 15.19 18.31 -13.10
N SER A 193 13.89 18.55 -12.88
CA SER A 193 13.26 18.25 -11.59
C SER A 193 13.14 16.73 -11.40
N ILE A 194 12.93 16.29 -10.15
CA ILE A 194 12.71 14.88 -9.83
C ILE A 194 11.48 14.33 -10.58
N ALA A 195 10.39 15.09 -10.64
CA ALA A 195 9.22 14.73 -11.44
C ALA A 195 9.54 14.56 -12.92
N ALA A 196 10.34 15.45 -13.52
CA ALA A 196 10.71 15.37 -14.93
C ALA A 196 11.60 14.15 -15.23
N MET A 197 12.58 13.85 -14.37
CA MET A 197 13.39 12.64 -14.50
C MET A 197 12.52 11.37 -14.36
N LYS A 198 11.63 11.34 -13.37
CA LYS A 198 10.70 10.22 -13.17
C LYS A 198 9.81 10.02 -14.40
N ARG A 199 9.25 11.11 -14.94
CA ARG A 199 8.42 11.08 -16.16
C ARG A 199 9.18 10.54 -17.36
N ALA A 200 10.43 10.97 -17.57
CA ALA A 200 11.26 10.48 -18.65
C ALA A 200 11.52 8.96 -18.54
N ASN A 201 11.69 8.45 -17.32
CA ASN A 201 11.81 7.02 -17.09
C ASN A 201 10.51 6.25 -17.37
N GLU A 202 9.34 6.78 -16.99
CA GLU A 202 8.04 6.16 -17.31
C GLU A 202 7.83 6.04 -18.83
N LEU A 203 8.12 7.11 -19.58
CA LEU A 203 7.98 7.11 -21.04
C LEU A 203 8.92 6.11 -21.72
N ALA A 204 10.10 5.87 -21.16
CA ALA A 204 11.04 4.88 -21.66
C ALA A 204 10.54 3.43 -21.45
N CYS A 205 9.69 3.20 -20.45
CA CYS A 205 9.14 1.88 -20.10
C CYS A 205 7.83 1.54 -20.83
N CYS A 206 7.62 2.09 -22.04
CA CYS A 206 6.48 1.82 -22.93
C CYS A 206 5.16 2.53 -22.58
N HIS A 207 5.20 3.67 -21.89
CA HIS A 207 4.02 4.54 -21.76
C HIS A 207 4.07 5.67 -22.79
N SER A 208 2.99 5.86 -23.55
CA SER A 208 2.80 7.13 -24.25
C SER A 208 2.47 8.24 -23.25
N ASP A 209 2.70 9.49 -23.67
CA ASP A 209 2.38 10.69 -22.89
C ASP A 209 0.94 10.67 -22.35
N ALA A 210 -0.01 10.37 -23.24
CA ALA A 210 -1.43 10.34 -22.93
C ALA A 210 -1.82 9.20 -21.99
N GLU A 211 -1.17 8.03 -22.10
CA GLU A 211 -1.43 6.90 -21.21
C GLU A 211 -0.91 7.17 -19.79
N LEU A 212 0.26 7.78 -19.68
CA LEU A 212 0.83 8.15 -18.38
C LEU A 212 -0.06 9.18 -17.69
N ASP A 213 -0.42 10.26 -18.38
CA ASP A 213 -1.25 11.32 -17.81
C ASP A 213 -2.65 10.80 -17.44
N ALA A 214 -3.27 9.99 -18.30
CA ALA A 214 -4.57 9.36 -18.00
C ALA A 214 -4.50 8.41 -16.80
N GLY A 215 -3.40 7.67 -16.64
CA GLY A 215 -3.18 6.80 -15.49
C GLY A 215 -3.00 7.58 -14.19
N ILE A 216 -2.25 8.69 -14.22
CA ILE A 216 -2.06 9.60 -13.09
C ILE A 216 -3.41 10.23 -12.69
N ASP A 217 -4.18 10.72 -13.66
CA ASP A 217 -5.52 11.27 -13.44
C ASP A 217 -6.44 10.22 -12.82
N ARG A 218 -6.37 8.96 -13.29
CA ARG A 218 -7.15 7.87 -12.74
C ARG A 218 -6.77 7.55 -11.30
N ILE A 219 -5.48 7.56 -10.95
CA ILE A 219 -5.01 7.40 -9.57
C ILE A 219 -5.63 8.49 -8.68
N TRP A 220 -5.50 9.75 -9.10
CA TRP A 220 -6.05 10.87 -8.33
C TRP A 220 -7.57 10.80 -8.21
N GLN A 221 -8.27 10.45 -9.29
CA GLN A 221 -9.72 10.31 -9.27
C GLN A 221 -10.15 9.28 -8.22
N VAL A 222 -9.52 8.09 -8.19
CA VAL A 222 -9.85 7.04 -7.21
C VAL A 222 -9.52 7.49 -5.79
N MET A 223 -8.38 8.16 -5.58
CA MET A 223 -8.00 8.74 -4.30
C MET A 223 -9.02 9.78 -3.80
N SER A 224 -9.38 10.74 -4.64
CA SER A 224 -10.35 11.79 -4.31
C SER A 224 -11.73 11.21 -4.02
N SER A 225 -12.22 10.29 -4.87
CA SER A 225 -13.49 9.61 -4.63
C SER A 225 -13.46 8.77 -3.34
N CYS A 226 -12.31 8.22 -2.95
CA CYS A 226 -12.18 7.53 -1.67
C CYS A 226 -12.32 8.48 -0.48
N ILE A 227 -11.70 9.66 -0.54
CA ILE A 227 -11.90 10.71 0.48
C ILE A 227 -13.38 11.04 0.57
N ASP A 228 -14.02 11.38 -0.57
CA ASP A 228 -15.42 11.83 -0.59
C ASP A 228 -16.36 10.76 0.01
N ARG A 229 -16.20 9.49 -0.37
CA ARG A 229 -16.97 8.38 0.23
C ARG A 229 -16.75 8.26 1.75
N GLY A 230 -15.51 8.40 2.21
CA GLY A 230 -15.18 8.31 3.63
C GLY A 230 -15.75 9.46 4.45
N LEU A 231 -15.82 10.67 3.88
CA LEU A 231 -16.44 11.85 4.50
C LEU A 231 -17.98 11.74 4.55
N GLU A 232 -18.60 10.99 3.65
CA GLU A 232 -20.06 10.80 3.61
C GLU A 232 -20.56 9.65 4.49
N ARG A 233 -19.76 8.60 4.69
CA ARG A 233 -20.19 7.36 5.35
C ARG A 233 -20.00 7.42 6.87
N SER A 234 -21.09 7.21 7.60
CA SER A 234 -21.08 6.97 9.04
C SER A 234 -21.23 5.48 9.38
N GLY A 235 -21.16 5.13 10.66
CA GLY A 235 -21.34 3.77 11.15
C GLY A 235 -20.09 3.19 11.82
N GLN A 236 -20.08 1.88 12.01
CA GLN A 236 -19.03 1.16 12.73
C GLN A 236 -18.16 0.34 11.76
N LEU A 237 -16.86 0.31 11.99
CA LEU A 237 -15.91 -0.49 11.22
C LEU A 237 -16.08 -1.99 11.53
N PRO A 238 -15.86 -2.88 10.54
CA PRO A 238 -15.93 -4.33 10.75
C PRO A 238 -14.77 -4.83 11.64
N GLY A 239 -14.72 -6.13 11.96
CA GLY A 239 -13.57 -6.73 12.68
C GLY A 239 -13.71 -6.79 14.21
N GLY A 240 -14.84 -6.37 14.78
CA GLY A 240 -15.19 -6.67 16.18
C GLY A 240 -14.65 -5.70 17.23
N LEU A 241 -13.75 -4.76 16.88
CA LEU A 241 -13.28 -3.70 17.80
C LEU A 241 -14.32 -2.63 18.12
N ARG A 242 -15.46 -2.63 17.42
CA ARG A 242 -16.54 -1.66 17.59
C ARG A 242 -16.10 -0.19 17.40
N VAL A 243 -15.07 0.05 16.59
CA VAL A 243 -14.56 1.39 16.27
C VAL A 243 -15.56 2.12 15.37
N ASN A 244 -16.04 3.28 15.79
CA ASN A 244 -16.89 4.13 14.96
C ASN A 244 -16.07 4.86 13.90
N ARG A 245 -16.64 5.02 12.71
CA ARG A 245 -16.18 5.99 11.72
C ARG A 245 -16.34 7.39 12.31
N ARG A 246 -15.27 8.18 12.26
CA ARG A 246 -15.20 9.54 12.80
C ARG A 246 -15.09 10.59 11.70
N ALA A 247 -14.61 10.23 10.52
CA ALA A 247 -14.36 11.19 9.44
C ALA A 247 -15.62 11.98 9.06
N HIS A 248 -16.77 11.29 8.99
CA HIS A 248 -18.06 11.92 8.69
C HIS A 248 -18.43 13.05 9.66
N ASP A 249 -18.41 12.77 10.96
CA ASP A 249 -18.86 13.72 11.97
C ASP A 249 -17.87 14.89 12.12
N ILE A 250 -16.55 14.62 12.07
CA ILE A 250 -15.52 15.66 12.09
C ILE A 250 -15.67 16.57 10.87
N HIS A 251 -15.88 16.01 9.67
CA HIS A 251 -16.06 16.79 8.46
C HIS A 251 -17.27 17.73 8.55
N ARG A 252 -18.39 17.24 9.09
CA ARG A 252 -19.59 18.07 9.30
C ARG A 252 -19.33 19.22 10.28
N GLN A 253 -18.53 19.00 11.32
CA GLN A 253 -18.14 20.05 12.27
C GLN A 253 -17.27 21.10 11.58
N LEU A 254 -16.23 20.68 10.86
CA LEU A 254 -15.32 21.59 10.14
C LEU A 254 -16.04 22.43 9.07
N VAL A 255 -16.98 21.83 8.32
CA VAL A 255 -17.81 22.57 7.36
C VAL A 255 -18.70 23.62 8.05
N ALA A 256 -19.23 23.31 9.24
CA ALA A 256 -20.03 24.27 10.02
C ALA A 256 -19.20 25.42 10.63
N GLU A 257 -17.89 25.25 10.72
CA GLU A 257 -16.95 26.29 11.18
C GLU A 257 -16.51 27.26 10.07
N VAL A 258 -16.77 26.93 8.80
CA VAL A 258 -16.44 27.80 7.67
C VAL A 258 -17.20 29.12 7.78
N GLY A 259 -16.47 30.24 7.73
CA GLY A 259 -17.03 31.59 7.83
C GLY A 259 -17.18 32.13 9.25
N GLN A 260 -16.74 31.38 10.27
CA GLN A 260 -16.59 31.93 11.62
C GLN A 260 -15.40 32.91 11.69
N ASN A 261 -15.54 33.96 12.50
CA ASN A 261 -14.57 35.06 12.56
C ASN A 261 -13.33 34.77 13.43
N ASP A 262 -13.28 33.64 14.14
CA ASP A 262 -12.19 33.30 15.06
C ASP A 262 -11.88 31.79 15.02
N PRO A 263 -11.45 31.23 13.86
CA PRO A 263 -11.07 29.84 13.77
C PRO A 263 -9.76 29.59 14.54
N ALA A 264 -9.68 28.46 15.25
CA ALA A 264 -8.44 28.08 15.91
C ALA A 264 -7.32 27.86 14.89
N PRO A 265 -6.07 28.32 15.13
CA PRO A 265 -5.00 28.23 14.13
C PRO A 265 -4.66 26.81 13.65
N HIS A 266 -4.95 25.79 14.47
CA HIS A 266 -4.66 24.39 14.17
C HIS A 266 -5.74 23.71 13.30
N ILE A 267 -6.83 24.40 12.92
CA ILE A 267 -7.94 23.82 12.13
C ILE A 267 -7.49 23.16 10.83
N VAL A 268 -6.39 23.63 10.24
CA VAL A 268 -5.81 23.02 9.04
C VAL A 268 -5.33 21.59 9.29
N ASN A 269 -4.84 21.28 10.50
CA ASN A 269 -4.44 19.93 10.89
C ASN A 269 -5.67 19.01 10.99
N ASP A 270 -6.82 19.55 11.39
CA ASP A 270 -8.08 18.80 11.46
C ASP A 270 -8.58 18.46 10.06
N TRP A 271 -8.50 19.39 9.11
CA TRP A 271 -8.79 19.13 7.70
C TRP A 271 -7.86 18.07 7.09
N ILE A 272 -6.55 18.17 7.32
CA ILE A 272 -5.59 17.17 6.84
C ILE A 272 -5.90 15.79 7.47
N SER A 273 -6.17 15.76 8.77
CA SER A 273 -6.48 14.53 9.49
C SER A 273 -7.77 13.89 9.01
N VAL A 274 -8.84 14.68 8.80
CA VAL A 274 -10.14 14.12 8.38
C VAL A 274 -10.07 13.49 6.99
N TYR A 275 -9.30 14.06 6.06
CA TYR A 275 -9.08 13.46 4.75
C TYR A 275 -8.35 12.11 4.86
N ALA A 276 -7.31 12.04 5.68
CA ALA A 276 -6.57 10.79 5.90
C ALA A 276 -7.46 9.73 6.58
N MET A 277 -8.22 10.14 7.60
CA MET A 277 -9.15 9.26 8.32
C MET A 277 -10.24 8.73 7.39
N ALA A 278 -10.80 9.57 6.51
CA ALA A 278 -11.81 9.15 5.53
C ALA A 278 -11.30 7.99 4.66
N VAL A 279 -10.07 8.10 4.16
CA VAL A 279 -9.45 7.05 3.34
C VAL A 279 -9.18 5.79 4.16
N ASN A 280 -8.61 5.92 5.36
CA ASN A 280 -8.29 4.75 6.18
C ASN A 280 -9.53 4.05 6.76
N GLU A 281 -10.63 4.76 6.99
CA GLU A 281 -11.92 4.18 7.36
C GLU A 281 -12.55 3.42 6.19
N GLU A 282 -12.46 3.94 4.96
CA GLU A 282 -12.84 3.19 3.75
C GLU A 282 -11.97 1.96 3.53
N ASN A 283 -10.66 2.06 3.77
CA ASN A 283 -9.73 0.93 3.72
C ASN A 283 -10.12 -0.16 4.72
N ALA A 284 -10.31 0.21 5.99
CA ALA A 284 -10.68 -0.72 7.06
C ALA A 284 -12.01 -1.43 6.79
N ALA A 285 -12.90 -0.82 6.00
CA ALA A 285 -14.18 -1.40 5.59
C ALA A 285 -14.13 -2.23 4.31
N GLY A 286 -12.95 -2.45 3.71
CA GLY A 286 -12.80 -3.22 2.47
C GLY A 286 -13.24 -2.46 1.21
N GLY A 287 -13.20 -1.13 1.24
CA GLY A 287 -13.50 -0.27 0.08
C GLY A 287 -12.40 -0.28 -0.97
N GLN A 288 -12.68 0.33 -2.13
CA GLN A 288 -11.68 0.59 -3.17
C GLN A 288 -10.68 1.65 -2.70
N ILE A 289 -9.39 1.34 -2.82
CA ILE A 289 -8.27 2.13 -2.31
C ILE A 289 -7.17 2.19 -3.37
N VAL A 290 -6.27 3.18 -3.26
CA VAL A 290 -4.98 3.20 -3.97
C VAL A 290 -3.87 2.99 -2.96
N THR A 291 -2.94 2.07 -3.22
CA THR A 291 -1.76 1.88 -2.36
C THR A 291 -0.91 3.14 -2.35
N ALA A 292 -0.35 3.54 -1.20
CA ALA A 292 0.49 4.73 -1.14
C ALA A 292 1.54 4.72 0.00
N PRO A 293 2.53 3.79 0.02
CA PRO A 293 2.77 2.69 -0.92
C PRO A 293 2.09 1.38 -0.50
N THR A 294 1.38 1.37 0.64
CA THR A 294 0.55 0.24 1.11
C THR A 294 -0.85 0.74 1.46
N ASN A 295 -1.80 -0.19 1.64
CA ASN A 295 -3.18 0.11 2.04
C ASN A 295 -3.23 0.70 3.45
N GLY A 296 -2.39 0.22 4.37
CA GLY A 296 -2.32 0.71 5.75
C GLY A 296 -1.88 2.17 5.83
N ALA A 297 -1.11 2.65 4.84
CA ALA A 297 -0.64 4.03 4.72
C ALA A 297 -1.38 4.84 3.63
N ALA A 298 -2.51 4.32 3.12
CA ALA A 298 -3.17 4.89 1.95
C ALA A 298 -3.74 6.29 2.14
N GLY A 299 -3.96 6.75 3.38
CA GLY A 299 -4.54 8.06 3.65
C GLY A 299 -3.56 9.22 3.53
N VAL A 300 -2.25 8.99 3.70
CA VAL A 300 -1.26 10.08 3.80
C VAL A 300 -1.17 10.90 2.51
N ILE A 301 -0.86 10.24 1.38
CA ILE A 301 -0.73 10.88 0.06
C ILE A 301 -2.00 11.63 -0.37
N PRO A 302 -3.19 11.01 -0.41
CA PRO A 302 -4.39 11.69 -0.87
C PRO A 302 -4.81 12.83 0.08
N ALA A 303 -4.59 12.70 1.39
CA ALA A 303 -4.87 13.79 2.33
C ALA A 303 -3.97 15.00 2.10
N THR A 304 -2.66 14.79 1.93
CA THR A 304 -1.72 15.87 1.62
C THR A 304 -2.03 16.52 0.26
N LEU A 305 -2.40 15.73 -0.74
CA LEU A 305 -2.75 16.23 -2.07
C LEU A 305 -4.10 16.98 -2.08
N ARG A 306 -5.10 16.52 -1.33
CA ARG A 306 -6.38 17.23 -1.14
C ARG A 306 -6.18 18.52 -0.37
N TYR A 307 -5.33 18.52 0.66
CA TYR A 307 -4.89 19.74 1.35
C TYR A 307 -4.27 20.75 0.37
N PHE A 308 -3.34 20.29 -0.49
CA PHE A 308 -2.72 21.14 -1.49
C PHE A 308 -3.76 21.76 -2.43
N VAL A 309 -4.66 20.97 -3.00
CA VAL A 309 -5.64 21.46 -3.98
C VAL A 309 -6.70 22.37 -3.35
N ASP A 310 -7.17 22.06 -2.15
CA ASP A 310 -8.34 22.75 -1.56
C ASP A 310 -7.95 23.94 -0.67
N HIS A 311 -6.75 23.94 -0.06
CA HIS A 311 -6.37 24.91 0.98
C HIS A 311 -5.14 25.76 0.66
N VAL A 312 -4.26 25.34 -0.26
CA VAL A 312 -3.06 26.11 -0.60
C VAL A 312 -3.41 27.18 -1.66
N PRO A 313 -3.12 28.47 -1.39
CA PRO A 313 -3.36 29.51 -2.38
C PRO A 313 -2.60 29.27 -3.69
N HIS A 314 -3.29 29.46 -4.81
CA HIS A 314 -2.74 29.30 -6.16
C HIS A 314 -2.34 27.88 -6.56
N ALA A 315 -2.63 26.86 -5.74
CA ALA A 315 -2.43 25.46 -6.13
C ALA A 315 -3.26 25.13 -7.38
N SER A 316 -2.64 24.40 -8.33
CA SER A 316 -3.31 23.98 -9.55
C SER A 316 -3.45 22.46 -9.60
N ARG A 317 -4.56 21.99 -10.15
CA ARG A 317 -4.71 20.57 -10.52
C ARG A 317 -3.64 20.14 -11.54
N ALA A 318 -3.08 21.07 -12.30
CA ALA A 318 -1.97 20.81 -13.21
C ALA A 318 -0.67 20.37 -12.50
N ASP A 319 -0.56 20.59 -11.18
CA ASP A 319 0.62 20.19 -10.39
C ASP A 319 0.49 18.78 -9.79
N ILE A 320 -0.66 18.12 -9.96
CA ILE A 320 -0.90 16.75 -9.48
C ILE A 320 0.12 15.75 -10.05
N PRO A 321 0.46 15.78 -11.36
CA PRO A 321 1.53 14.93 -11.88
C PRO A 321 2.89 15.18 -11.22
N THR A 322 3.26 16.44 -10.98
CA THR A 322 4.51 16.80 -10.29
C THR A 322 4.55 16.20 -8.89
N PHE A 323 3.45 16.28 -8.15
CA PHE A 323 3.32 15.68 -6.83
C PHE A 323 3.50 14.15 -6.89
N LEU A 324 2.70 13.46 -7.71
CA LEU A 324 2.64 11.99 -7.71
C LEU A 324 3.90 11.36 -8.31
N LEU A 325 4.50 11.96 -9.34
CA LEU A 325 5.78 11.49 -9.91
C LEU A 325 6.92 11.66 -8.91
N THR A 326 7.00 12.79 -8.21
CA THR A 326 8.03 13.01 -7.18
C THR A 326 7.84 12.03 -6.01
N ALA A 327 6.61 11.86 -5.53
CA ALA A 327 6.27 10.89 -4.50
C ALA A 327 6.65 9.46 -4.92
N ALA A 328 6.40 9.06 -6.18
CA ALA A 328 6.78 7.75 -6.70
C ALA A 328 8.30 7.55 -6.76
N ALA A 329 9.08 8.58 -7.10
CA ALA A 329 10.54 8.50 -7.10
C ALA A 329 11.10 8.19 -5.71
N VAL A 330 10.63 8.92 -4.68
CA VAL A 330 11.02 8.69 -3.28
C VAL A 330 10.54 7.32 -2.79
N GLY A 331 9.31 6.92 -3.09
CA GLY A 331 8.79 5.60 -2.74
C GLY A 331 9.61 4.47 -3.37
N GLY A 332 10.08 4.67 -4.60
CA GLY A 332 10.97 3.75 -5.30
C GLY A 332 12.32 3.58 -4.60
N LEU A 333 12.95 4.67 -4.15
CA LEU A 333 14.19 4.64 -3.39
C LEU A 333 14.03 3.87 -2.08
N ILE A 334 12.97 4.16 -1.31
CA ILE A 334 12.73 3.52 -0.01
C ILE A 334 12.47 2.02 -0.18
N LYS A 335 11.61 1.63 -1.13
CA LYS A 335 11.33 0.22 -1.42
C LYS A 335 12.57 -0.54 -1.87
N THR A 336 13.40 0.07 -2.72
CA THR A 336 14.57 -0.60 -3.30
C THR A 336 15.65 -0.85 -2.25
N ASN A 337 15.93 0.16 -1.41
CA ASN A 337 17.08 0.11 -0.49
C ASN A 337 16.74 -0.40 0.92
N ALA A 338 15.45 -0.46 1.28
CA ALA A 338 15.00 -1.04 2.55
C ALA A 338 13.81 -1.98 2.32
N SER A 339 12.61 -1.56 2.74
CA SER A 339 11.35 -2.26 2.54
C SER A 339 10.18 -1.30 2.78
N ILE A 340 9.03 -1.61 2.20
CA ILE A 340 7.74 -0.97 2.49
C ILE A 340 6.77 -1.92 3.22
N SER A 341 7.28 -3.05 3.71
CA SER A 341 6.51 -4.11 4.37
C SER A 341 6.50 -3.89 5.89
N GLY A 342 5.30 -3.77 6.46
CA GLY A 342 5.11 -3.73 7.91
C GLY A 342 5.66 -4.99 8.62
N ALA A 343 5.64 -6.12 7.93
CA ALA A 343 6.19 -7.40 8.38
C ALA A 343 7.73 -7.47 8.38
N GLU A 344 8.43 -6.54 7.71
CA GLU A 344 9.89 -6.55 7.61
C GLU A 344 10.52 -5.42 8.44
N VAL A 345 10.01 -4.19 8.30
CA VAL A 345 10.59 -3.00 8.91
C VAL A 345 9.64 -2.23 9.83
N GLY A 346 8.44 -2.74 10.08
CA GLY A 346 7.42 -2.05 10.89
C GLY A 346 6.73 -0.90 10.14
N CYS A 347 5.95 -0.10 10.87
CA CYS A 347 5.08 0.92 10.27
C CYS A 347 5.85 2.14 9.74
N GLN A 348 7.13 2.29 10.11
CA GLN A 348 8.05 3.23 9.46
C GLN A 348 8.20 2.94 7.95
N GLY A 349 8.18 1.67 7.52
CA GLY A 349 8.19 1.30 6.10
C GLY A 349 6.85 1.55 5.39
N GLU A 350 5.78 1.75 6.13
CA GLU A 350 4.46 2.01 5.57
C GLU A 350 4.12 3.50 5.67
N VAL A 351 3.68 3.94 6.85
CA VAL A 351 3.26 5.34 7.09
C VAL A 351 4.45 6.29 7.04
N GLY A 352 5.63 5.88 7.52
CA GLY A 352 6.84 6.70 7.41
C GLY A 352 7.25 6.93 5.96
N SER A 353 7.23 5.87 5.14
CA SER A 353 7.47 5.96 3.70
C SER A 353 6.43 6.84 2.99
N ALA A 354 5.15 6.66 3.31
CA ALA A 354 4.07 7.48 2.75
C ALA A 354 4.21 8.97 3.13
N SER A 355 4.63 9.26 4.36
CA SER A 355 4.89 10.62 4.84
C SER A 355 6.07 11.26 4.10
N ALA A 356 7.17 10.51 3.91
CA ALA A 356 8.32 10.96 3.11
C ALA A 356 7.94 11.22 1.65
N MET A 357 7.19 10.31 1.03
CA MET A 357 6.67 10.47 -0.33
C MET A 357 5.79 11.72 -0.46
N ALA A 358 4.88 11.94 0.50
CA ALA A 358 3.96 13.07 0.50
C ALA A 358 4.68 14.41 0.73
N ALA A 359 5.69 14.43 1.60
CA ALA A 359 6.51 15.61 1.86
C ALA A 359 7.28 16.03 0.61
N ALA A 360 7.90 15.06 -0.07
CA ALA A 360 8.62 15.27 -1.32
C ALA A 360 7.70 15.79 -2.43
N GLY A 361 6.55 15.13 -2.63
CA GLY A 361 5.55 15.52 -3.61
C GLY A 361 5.02 16.93 -3.38
N LEU A 362 4.69 17.27 -2.13
CA LEU A 362 4.21 18.61 -1.77
C LEU A 362 5.30 19.67 -1.96
N CYS A 363 6.53 19.40 -1.53
CA CYS A 363 7.65 20.32 -1.67
C CYS A 363 7.89 20.64 -3.16
N ALA A 364 7.87 19.63 -4.03
CA ALA A 364 8.02 19.81 -5.47
C ALA A 364 6.86 20.62 -6.09
N ALA A 365 5.61 20.31 -5.71
CA ALA A 365 4.43 21.02 -6.20
C ALA A 365 4.40 22.50 -5.74
N LEU A 366 5.02 22.82 -4.61
CA LEU A 366 5.19 24.19 -4.11
C LEU A 366 6.41 24.92 -4.71
N GLY A 367 7.12 24.29 -5.65
CA GLY A 367 8.27 24.90 -6.34
C GLY A 367 9.62 24.71 -5.65
N GLY A 368 9.75 23.74 -4.74
CA GLY A 368 11.01 23.41 -4.09
C GLY A 368 12.06 22.86 -5.05
N SER A 369 13.33 23.13 -4.77
CA SER A 369 14.46 22.56 -5.50
C SER A 369 14.60 21.05 -5.22
N PRO A 370 15.31 20.28 -6.07
CA PRO A 370 15.60 18.87 -5.78
C PRO A 370 16.20 18.64 -4.38
N MET A 371 17.07 19.53 -3.91
CA MET A 371 17.65 19.46 -2.56
C MET A 371 16.60 19.66 -1.47
N GLN A 372 15.68 20.61 -1.63
CA GLN A 372 14.59 20.82 -0.68
C GLN A 372 13.59 19.66 -0.69
N VAL A 373 13.36 19.04 -1.85
CA VAL A 373 12.49 17.87 -2.00
C VAL A 373 13.05 16.66 -1.24
N GLU A 374 14.35 16.41 -1.37
CA GLU A 374 15.01 15.33 -0.64
C GLU A 374 15.07 15.63 0.87
N ASN A 375 15.37 16.86 1.27
CA ASN A 375 15.32 17.26 2.68
C ASN A 375 13.90 17.11 3.29
N ALA A 376 12.84 17.43 2.54
CA ALA A 376 11.47 17.23 2.99
C ALA A 376 11.13 15.75 3.20
N ALA A 377 11.58 14.88 2.28
CA ALA A 377 11.43 13.44 2.40
C ALA A 377 12.17 12.90 3.62
N GLU A 378 13.39 13.38 3.83
CA GLU A 378 14.28 13.00 4.92
C GLU A 378 13.66 13.33 6.28
N ILE A 379 13.29 14.59 6.55
CA ILE A 379 12.66 15.02 7.81
C ILE A 379 11.41 14.19 8.09
N ALA A 380 10.57 13.98 7.07
CA ALA A 380 9.36 13.21 7.24
C ALA A 380 9.65 11.75 7.60
N LEU A 381 10.65 11.11 6.99
CA LEU A 381 11.05 9.74 7.31
C LEU A 381 11.70 9.65 8.70
N GLU A 382 12.59 10.59 9.03
CA GLU A 382 13.30 10.69 10.32
C GLU A 382 12.29 10.65 11.49
N HIS A 383 11.22 11.43 11.38
CA HIS A 383 10.14 11.51 12.37
C HIS A 383 9.23 10.25 12.46
N HIS A 384 9.58 9.17 11.77
CA HIS A 384 8.93 7.86 11.86
C HIS A 384 9.89 6.72 12.18
N LEU A 385 11.21 6.96 12.26
CA LEU A 385 12.19 5.91 12.55
C LEU A 385 11.91 5.21 13.89
N GLY A 386 11.96 3.88 13.91
CA GLY A 386 11.62 3.02 15.03
C GLY A 386 10.12 2.71 15.19
N MET A 387 9.24 3.21 14.32
CA MET A 387 7.79 2.98 14.46
C MET A 387 7.40 1.52 14.13
N THR A 388 6.92 0.80 15.14
CA THR A 388 6.49 -0.61 15.08
C THR A 388 5.13 -0.80 14.38
N CYS A 389 4.85 -1.99 13.85
CA CYS A 389 3.57 -2.32 13.20
C CYS A 389 2.80 -3.38 14.00
N ASP A 390 2.19 -2.96 15.11
CA ASP A 390 1.48 -3.88 16.01
C ASP A 390 0.03 -3.41 16.23
N PRO A 391 -0.86 -3.63 15.24
CA PRO A 391 -2.23 -3.15 15.28
C PRO A 391 -3.09 -3.97 16.25
N VAL A 392 -4.05 -3.30 16.89
CA VAL A 392 -5.01 -3.93 17.82
C VAL A 392 -5.87 -4.94 17.07
N GLY A 393 -5.96 -6.16 17.59
CA GLY A 393 -6.73 -7.24 16.99
C GLY A 393 -6.25 -7.70 15.61
N GLY A 394 -5.05 -7.29 15.17
CA GLY A 394 -4.61 -7.56 13.79
C GLY A 394 -5.45 -6.82 12.76
N LEU A 395 -6.00 -5.65 13.09
CA LEU A 395 -6.88 -4.91 12.20
C LEU A 395 -6.23 -3.60 11.76
N VAL A 396 -6.40 -3.24 10.49
CA VAL A 396 -5.90 -1.97 9.93
C VAL A 396 -6.80 -0.80 10.37
N GLN A 397 -6.93 -0.61 11.68
CA GLN A 397 -7.79 0.37 12.34
C GLN A 397 -7.01 1.17 13.38
N VAL A 398 -6.67 0.55 14.51
CA VAL A 398 -5.96 1.20 15.62
C VAL A 398 -4.55 0.61 15.72
N PRO A 399 -3.47 1.43 15.69
CA PRO A 399 -3.41 2.90 15.57
C PRO A 399 -3.31 3.40 14.12
N CYS A 400 -3.65 2.57 13.13
CA CYS A 400 -3.40 2.83 11.71
C CYS A 400 -4.09 4.10 11.20
N ILE A 401 -5.35 4.34 11.60
CA ILE A 401 -6.14 5.49 11.16
C ILE A 401 -5.50 6.80 11.65
N GLU A 402 -5.17 6.91 12.94
CA GLU A 402 -4.54 8.12 13.48
C GLU A 402 -3.13 8.34 12.91
N ARG A 403 -2.38 7.26 12.69
CA ARG A 403 -1.04 7.34 12.10
C ARG A 403 -1.05 7.99 10.72
N ASN A 404 -2.09 7.78 9.91
CA ASN A 404 -2.18 8.42 8.59
C ASN A 404 -2.45 9.93 8.71
N GLY A 405 -3.33 10.35 9.61
CA GLY A 405 -3.57 11.78 9.86
C GLY A 405 -2.30 12.49 10.34
N LEU A 406 -1.61 11.92 11.33
CA LEU A 406 -0.34 12.48 11.82
C LEU A 406 0.78 12.39 10.78
N GLY A 407 0.80 11.34 9.95
CA GLY A 407 1.75 11.19 8.84
C GLY A 407 1.57 12.28 7.79
N ALA A 408 0.33 12.64 7.44
CA ALA A 408 0.03 13.73 6.51
C ALA A 408 0.40 15.11 7.10
N ILE A 409 0.13 15.35 8.38
CA ILE A 409 0.54 16.59 9.06
C ILE A 409 2.07 16.75 9.07
N LYS A 410 2.79 15.68 9.39
CA LYS A 410 4.26 15.67 9.37
C LYS A 410 4.78 15.94 7.96
N ALA A 411 4.16 15.36 6.93
CA ALA A 411 4.54 15.60 5.54
C ALA A 411 4.39 17.08 5.13
N VAL A 412 3.26 17.70 5.49
CA VAL A 412 3.01 19.13 5.25
C VAL A 412 4.03 19.99 6.00
N SER A 413 4.31 19.66 7.26
CA SER A 413 5.27 20.37 8.09
C SER A 413 6.71 20.26 7.56
N ALA A 414 7.13 19.06 7.13
CA ALA A 414 8.44 18.81 6.57
C ALA A 414 8.66 19.56 5.24
N ALA A 415 7.67 19.56 4.35
CA ALA A 415 7.72 20.36 3.12
C ALA A 415 7.82 21.86 3.42
N SER A 416 7.01 22.37 4.34
CA SER A 416 7.02 23.79 4.76
C SER A 416 8.37 24.21 5.37
N LEU A 417 8.95 23.37 6.23
CA LEU A 417 10.26 23.62 6.83
C LEU A 417 11.37 23.65 5.78
N SER A 418 11.36 22.68 4.86
CA SER A 418 12.38 22.56 3.80
C SER A 418 12.34 23.74 2.83
N LEU A 419 11.15 24.24 2.49
CA LEU A 419 10.98 25.43 1.64
C LEU A 419 11.47 26.74 2.30
N ARG A 420 11.57 26.77 3.63
CA ARG A 420 12.16 27.91 4.36
C ARG A 420 13.68 27.83 4.48
N GLY A 421 14.26 26.66 4.23
CA GLY A 421 15.71 26.45 4.11
C GLY A 421 16.17 26.48 2.66
N ASP A 422 17.44 26.15 2.44
CA ASP A 422 18.05 26.00 1.10
C ASP A 422 18.19 24.54 0.66
N GLY A 423 17.69 23.60 1.47
CA GLY A 423 17.83 22.14 1.25
C GLY A 423 19.15 21.56 1.79
N THR A 424 20.02 22.36 2.39
CA THR A 424 21.21 21.86 3.09
C THR A 424 20.83 21.32 4.46
N HIS A 425 21.23 20.09 4.74
CA HIS A 425 20.90 19.39 5.98
C HIS A 425 21.99 18.35 6.28
N PHE A 426 22.09 17.92 7.53
CA PHE A 426 23.22 17.09 7.99
C PHE A 426 23.01 15.60 7.74
N VAL A 427 21.78 15.12 7.91
CA VAL A 427 21.40 13.71 7.76
C VAL A 427 20.80 13.55 6.37
N SER A 428 21.33 12.68 5.50
CA SER A 428 20.75 12.47 4.18
C SER A 428 19.56 11.51 4.22
N LEU A 429 18.68 11.57 3.20
CA LEU A 429 17.60 10.59 3.01
C LEU A 429 18.15 9.16 2.94
N ASP A 430 19.28 8.94 2.27
CA ASP A 430 19.93 7.63 2.20
C ASP A 430 20.30 7.09 3.59
N SER A 431 20.77 7.98 4.48
CA SER A 431 21.07 7.62 5.87
C SER A 431 19.82 7.26 6.66
N CYS A 432 18.71 7.99 6.45
CA CYS A 432 17.41 7.67 7.05
C CYS A 432 16.85 6.34 6.54
N VAL A 433 16.96 6.04 5.24
CA VAL A 433 16.53 4.76 4.66
C VAL A 433 17.35 3.59 5.18
N GLU A 434 18.67 3.74 5.30
CA GLU A 434 19.53 2.72 5.89
C GLU A 434 19.24 2.53 7.39
N THR A 435 18.99 3.60 8.12
CA THR A 435 18.57 3.53 9.54
C THR A 435 17.22 2.81 9.67
N MET A 436 16.27 3.07 8.78
CA MET A 436 14.99 2.36 8.74
C MET A 436 15.19 0.86 8.52
N ARG A 437 16.10 0.47 7.61
CA ARG A 437 16.44 -0.93 7.35
C ARG A 437 17.05 -1.61 8.58
N GLN A 438 18.03 -0.98 9.23
CA GLN A 438 18.69 -1.53 10.41
C GLN A 438 17.73 -1.65 11.60
N THR A 439 16.98 -0.59 11.91
CA THR A 439 15.98 -0.62 12.98
C THR A 439 14.87 -1.65 12.73
N GLY A 440 14.52 -1.91 11.46
CA GLY A 440 13.62 -2.99 11.09
C GLY A 440 14.18 -4.39 11.36
N ILE A 441 15.48 -4.60 11.11
CA ILE A 441 16.17 -5.85 11.45
C ILE A 441 16.22 -6.05 12.97
N ASP A 442 16.51 -4.99 13.72
CA ASP A 442 16.58 -5.02 15.18
C ASP A 442 15.20 -5.14 15.85
N MET A 443 14.12 -4.85 15.10
CA MET A 443 12.76 -4.94 15.60
C MET A 443 12.39 -6.39 15.89
N SER A 444 11.96 -6.67 17.12
CA SER A 444 11.40 -7.98 17.49
C SER A 444 10.18 -8.32 16.62
N GLU A 445 10.09 -9.58 16.19
CA GLU A 445 8.97 -10.13 15.42
C GLU A 445 7.59 -9.87 16.06
N LYS A 446 7.53 -9.77 17.40
CA LYS A 446 6.31 -9.47 18.15
C LYS A 446 5.80 -8.04 17.96
N TYR A 447 6.64 -7.13 17.48
CA TYR A 447 6.31 -5.73 17.23
C TYR A 447 6.23 -5.39 15.72
N LYS A 448 6.35 -6.41 14.87
CA LYS A 448 6.03 -6.35 13.44
C LYS A 448 4.57 -6.76 13.23
N GLU A 449 4.13 -6.95 11.98
CA GLU A 449 2.75 -7.25 11.55
C GLU A 449 2.23 -8.64 12.00
N THR A 450 2.36 -8.98 13.29
CA THR A 450 1.92 -10.24 13.92
C THR A 450 0.84 -10.02 14.97
N SER A 451 0.70 -8.80 15.49
CA SER A 451 -0.23 -8.44 16.58
C SER A 451 -0.03 -9.25 17.87
N GLN A 452 1.21 -9.69 18.12
CA GLN A 452 1.57 -10.51 19.28
C GLN A 452 2.21 -9.70 20.41
N GLY A 453 2.30 -8.37 20.29
CA GLY A 453 3.00 -7.52 21.24
C GLY A 453 2.33 -6.17 21.48
N GLY A 454 3.18 -5.19 21.80
CA GLY A 454 2.91 -3.75 21.85
C GLY A 454 1.49 -3.33 22.25
N LEU A 455 0.87 -2.50 21.41
CA LEU A 455 -0.48 -2.00 21.64
C LEU A 455 -1.51 -3.13 21.49
N ALA A 456 -1.24 -4.14 20.65
CA ALA A 456 -2.18 -5.22 20.39
C ALA A 456 -2.52 -6.06 21.64
N VAL A 457 -1.54 -6.30 22.51
CA VAL A 457 -1.72 -7.08 23.75
C VAL A 457 -2.05 -6.21 24.97
N ASN A 458 -1.78 -4.90 24.90
CA ASN A 458 -2.03 -3.97 26.00
C ASN A 458 -3.37 -3.23 25.88
N ALA A 459 -3.94 -3.13 24.68
CA ALA A 459 -5.30 -2.65 24.48
C ALA A 459 -6.26 -3.86 24.58
N VAL A 460 -7.02 -3.95 25.67
CA VAL A 460 -8.03 -5.00 25.85
C VAL A 460 -9.11 -4.83 24.79
N ALA A 461 -9.12 -5.69 23.77
CA ALA A 461 -10.27 -5.86 22.89
C ALA A 461 -11.39 -6.52 23.71
N CYS A 462 -12.30 -5.70 24.24
CA CYS A 462 -13.39 -6.15 25.11
C CYS A 462 -14.61 -6.64 24.32
#